data_AF-A0A813EGI8-F1
#
_entry.id   AF-A0A813EGI8-F1
#
_cell.length_a   1.000
_cell.length_b   1.000
_cell.length_c   1.000
_cell.angle_alpha   90.00
_cell.angle_beta   90.00
_cell.angle_gamma   90.00
#
_symmetry.space_group_name_H-M   'P 1'
#
loop_
_entity.id
_entity.type
_entity.pdbx_description
1 polymer ?
#
loop_
_entity_poly.entity_id
_entity_poly.type
_entity_poly.pdbx_seq_one_letter_code
_entity_poly.pdbx_strand_id
1 'polypeptide(L)'
;SKVIRPVYNVVFEEWYKTVEIDKGGRDKKTLHDKFSRFLPADTANYDDWDELFCSPSRLVANLVLDDGTRLFDLPHGQRFTALTRVNWRSTLAAKRTKTHREVHSLWGVYASIHRVVLLHVVLFLVLLFMAAEQDVTDLSPSVLGSGPWG
;
A
#
# COMPACT_ATOMS: atom_id res chain seq x y z
N SER A 1 22.83 -19.94 -13.93
CA SER A 1 23.37 -18.61 -13.52
C SER A 1 23.52 -18.58 -12.00
N LYS A 2 24.71 -18.25 -11.48
CA LYS A 2 24.98 -18.19 -10.03
C LYS A 2 24.33 -16.99 -9.33
N VAL A 3 23.99 -15.94 -10.08
CA VAL A 3 23.40 -14.70 -9.55
C VAL A 3 21.87 -14.71 -9.63
N ILE A 4 21.31 -15.19 -10.74
CA ILE A 4 19.85 -15.12 -10.98
C ILE A 4 19.09 -16.19 -10.17
N ARG A 5 19.70 -17.37 -10.00
CA ARG A 5 19.01 -18.49 -9.34
C ARG A 5 18.70 -18.23 -7.86
N PRO A 6 19.61 -17.64 -7.05
CA PRO A 6 19.29 -17.23 -5.68
C PRO A 6 18.13 -16.24 -5.58
N VAL A 7 18.10 -15.21 -6.45
CA VAL A 7 16.99 -14.24 -6.51
C VAL A 7 15.67 -14.95 -6.80
N TYR A 8 15.66 -15.77 -7.87
CA TYR A 8 14.48 -16.53 -8.26
C TYR A 8 14.00 -17.45 -7.15
N ASN A 9 14.91 -18.14 -6.44
CA ASN A 9 14.54 -19.04 -5.36
C ASN A 9 13.88 -18.29 -4.19
N VAL A 10 14.39 -17.12 -3.80
CA VAL A 10 13.79 -16.33 -2.72
C VAL A 10 12.38 -15.88 -3.10
N VAL A 11 12.22 -15.35 -4.31
CA VAL A 11 10.90 -14.99 -4.86
C VAL A 11 10.01 -16.22 -4.91
N PHE A 12 10.48 -17.34 -5.44
CA PHE A 12 9.67 -18.54 -5.59
C PHE A 12 9.23 -19.14 -4.24
N GLU A 13 10.14 -19.27 -3.28
CA GLU A 13 9.88 -19.84 -1.94
C GLU A 13 8.86 -19.02 -1.14
N GLU A 14 8.80 -17.71 -1.37
CA GLU A 14 7.83 -16.83 -0.72
C GLU A 14 6.39 -17.14 -1.17
N TRP A 15 6.20 -17.56 -2.41
CA TRP A 15 4.89 -17.69 -3.04
C TRP A 15 4.41 -19.14 -3.18
N TYR A 16 5.33 -20.03 -3.52
CA TYR A 16 5.04 -21.38 -3.94
C TYR A 16 5.65 -22.39 -3.00
N LYS A 17 4.86 -23.41 -2.67
CA LYS A 17 5.30 -24.51 -1.80
C LYS A 17 6.01 -25.60 -2.60
N THR A 18 5.45 -25.96 -3.75
CA THR A 18 5.93 -27.06 -4.60
C THR A 18 5.58 -26.79 -6.06
N VAL A 19 6.42 -27.31 -6.96
CA VAL A 19 6.10 -27.47 -8.37
C VAL A 19 5.80 -28.95 -8.61
N GLU A 20 4.55 -29.26 -8.95
CA GLU A 20 4.23 -30.58 -9.48
C GLU A 20 4.58 -30.59 -10.96
N ILE A 21 5.62 -31.37 -11.31
CA ILE A 21 6.04 -31.54 -12.70
C ILE A 21 5.16 -32.62 -13.30
N ASP A 22 4.18 -32.22 -14.10
CA ASP A 22 3.40 -33.16 -14.88
C ASP A 22 4.19 -33.57 -16.12
N LYS A 23 4.21 -34.88 -16.42
CA LYS A 23 4.95 -35.44 -17.57
C LYS A 23 4.43 -34.94 -18.93
N GLY A 24 3.29 -34.24 -18.93
CA GLY A 24 2.62 -33.65 -20.11
C GLY A 24 2.86 -32.16 -20.37
N GLY A 25 3.78 -31.51 -19.65
CA GLY A 25 4.34 -30.22 -20.07
C GLY A 25 3.72 -28.96 -19.46
N ARG A 26 2.96 -29.08 -18.36
CA ARG A 26 2.57 -27.91 -17.55
C ARG A 26 2.89 -28.14 -16.08
N ASP A 27 3.92 -27.46 -15.63
CA ASP A 27 4.29 -27.36 -14.23
C ASP A 27 3.15 -26.71 -13.44
N LYS A 28 2.52 -27.48 -12.56
CA LYS A 28 1.48 -26.97 -11.67
C LYS A 28 2.15 -26.43 -10.41
N LYS A 29 2.14 -25.11 -10.27
CA LYS A 29 2.71 -24.44 -9.09
C LYS A 29 1.65 -24.33 -8.01
N THR A 30 1.92 -24.88 -6.83
CA THR A 30 1.00 -24.82 -5.69
C THR A 30 1.35 -23.62 -4.81
N LEU A 31 0.43 -22.67 -4.69
CA LEU A 31 0.59 -21.48 -3.85
C LEU A 31 0.56 -21.87 -2.35
N HIS A 32 1.22 -21.09 -1.49
CA HIS A 32 1.03 -21.25 -0.04
C HIS A 32 -0.42 -20.95 0.34
N ASP A 33 -0.93 -21.70 1.33
CA ASP A 33 -2.33 -21.66 1.77
C ASP A 33 -2.78 -20.27 2.23
N LYS A 34 -1.84 -19.44 2.73
CA LYS A 34 -2.08 -18.05 3.14
C LYS A 34 -2.47 -17.12 1.99
N PHE A 35 -2.10 -17.47 0.75
CA PHE A 35 -2.37 -16.66 -0.43
C PHE A 35 -3.62 -17.10 -1.21
N SER A 36 -4.24 -18.22 -0.81
CA SER A 36 -5.50 -18.70 -1.40
C SER A 36 -6.67 -17.72 -1.23
N ARG A 37 -6.57 -16.80 -0.26
CA ARG A 37 -7.60 -15.80 0.06
C ARG A 37 -7.48 -14.49 -0.72
N PHE A 38 -6.39 -14.26 -1.45
CA PHE A 38 -6.20 -13.04 -2.25
C PHE A 38 -6.49 -13.35 -3.72
N LEU A 39 -7.47 -12.63 -4.30
CA LEU A 39 -7.88 -12.75 -5.71
C LEU A 39 -7.90 -11.35 -6.37
N PRO A 40 -7.16 -11.10 -7.47
CA PRO A 40 -6.23 -12.03 -8.12
C PRO A 40 -5.07 -12.40 -7.19
N ALA A 41 -4.37 -13.50 -7.50
CA ALA A 41 -3.15 -13.90 -6.80
C ALA A 41 -2.06 -12.88 -7.08
N ASP A 42 -2.16 -11.73 -6.43
CA ASP A 42 -1.20 -10.65 -6.54
C ASP A 42 -0.01 -10.99 -5.63
N THR A 43 1.17 -10.83 -6.19
CA THR A 43 2.42 -10.95 -5.47
C THR A 43 2.49 -9.80 -4.46
N ALA A 44 2.01 -10.04 -3.24
CA ALA A 44 1.93 -9.11 -2.11
C ALA A 44 3.18 -8.26 -1.84
N ASN A 45 4.38 -8.70 -2.27
CA ASN A 45 5.62 -7.94 -2.13
C ASN A 45 6.24 -7.53 -3.49
N TYR A 46 5.57 -7.73 -4.61
CA TYR A 46 6.11 -7.33 -5.92
C TYR A 46 6.35 -5.83 -6.00
N ASP A 47 5.40 -5.05 -5.49
CA ASP A 47 5.49 -3.59 -5.39
C ASP A 47 6.72 -3.16 -4.55
N ASP A 48 6.98 -3.84 -3.43
CA ASP A 48 8.15 -3.57 -2.58
C ASP A 48 9.47 -3.91 -3.27
N TRP A 49 9.49 -4.98 -4.08
CA TRP A 49 10.66 -5.35 -4.88
C TRP A 49 10.88 -4.36 -6.01
N ASP A 50 9.82 -3.96 -6.71
CA ASP A 50 9.89 -2.98 -7.78
C ASP A 50 10.43 -1.65 -7.25
N GLU A 51 9.91 -1.17 -6.12
CA GLU A 51 10.39 0.04 -5.47
C GLU A 51 11.87 -0.05 -5.04
N LEU A 52 12.30 -1.23 -4.56
CA LEU A 52 13.70 -1.47 -4.21
C LEU A 52 14.63 -1.32 -5.42
N PHE A 53 14.22 -1.82 -6.59
CA PHE A 53 15.02 -1.73 -7.82
C PHE A 53 14.92 -0.36 -8.49
N CYS A 54 13.79 0.32 -8.38
CA CYS A 54 13.59 1.67 -8.92
C CYS A 54 14.24 2.77 -8.08
N SER A 55 14.54 2.51 -6.80
CA SER A 55 15.14 3.50 -5.90
C SER A 55 16.63 3.23 -5.65
N PRO A 56 17.54 4.03 -6.25
CA PRO A 56 18.99 3.84 -6.08
C PRO A 56 19.44 3.94 -4.62
N SER A 57 18.82 4.81 -3.84
CA SER A 57 19.14 4.98 -2.42
C SER A 57 18.77 3.75 -1.59
N ARG A 58 17.60 3.13 -1.87
CA ARG A 58 17.17 1.90 -1.21
C ARG A 58 18.00 0.71 -1.64
N LEU A 59 18.35 0.62 -2.93
CA LEU A 59 19.21 -0.43 -3.45
C LEU A 59 20.58 -0.42 -2.75
N VAL A 60 21.20 0.76 -2.64
CA VAL A 60 22.51 0.92 -1.98
C VAL A 60 22.45 0.58 -0.48
N ALA A 61 21.37 0.95 0.20
CA ALA A 61 21.23 0.72 1.64
C ALA A 61 20.92 -0.74 2.01
N ASN A 62 20.21 -1.49 1.16
CA ASN A 62 19.67 -2.81 1.50
C ASN A 62 20.43 -3.99 0.88
N LEU A 63 21.33 -3.77 -0.10
CA LEU A 63 22.16 -4.87 -0.63
C LEU A 63 23.26 -5.26 0.37
N VAL A 64 22.94 -6.25 1.18
CA VAL A 64 23.81 -6.80 2.23
C VAL A 64 24.36 -8.16 1.80
N LEU A 65 25.67 -8.33 1.98
CA LEU A 65 26.39 -9.58 1.78
C LEU A 65 26.15 -10.55 2.93
N ASP A 66 26.46 -11.82 2.74
CA ASP A 66 26.34 -12.84 3.80
C ASP A 66 27.17 -12.53 5.06
N ASP A 67 28.21 -11.70 4.94
CA ASP A 67 29.06 -11.24 6.04
C ASP A 67 28.54 -9.96 6.74
N GLY A 68 27.39 -9.44 6.33
CA GLY A 68 26.78 -8.23 6.88
C GLY A 68 27.34 -6.91 6.33
N THR A 69 28.36 -6.96 5.47
CA THR A 69 28.86 -5.76 4.77
C THR A 69 27.92 -5.39 3.61
N ARG A 70 27.96 -4.13 3.14
CA ARG A 70 27.12 -3.72 2.00
C ARG A 70 27.88 -3.89 0.70
N LEU A 71 27.16 -4.26 -0.36
CA LEU A 71 27.76 -4.44 -1.68
C LEU A 71 28.47 -3.18 -2.17
N PHE A 72 27.92 -2.01 -1.83
CA PHE A 72 28.44 -0.72 -2.28
C PHE A 72 29.64 -0.21 -1.48
N ASP A 73 29.94 -0.82 -0.33
CA ASP A 73 31.15 -0.54 0.44
C ASP A 73 32.39 -1.13 -0.27
N LEU A 74 32.19 -2.11 -1.15
CA LEU A 74 33.27 -2.74 -1.93
C LEU A 74 33.71 -1.86 -3.13
N PRO A 75 34.98 -2.00 -3.57
CA PRO A 75 35.48 -1.37 -4.78
C PRO A 75 34.66 -1.78 -6.01
N HIS A 76 34.45 -0.85 -6.96
CA HIS A 76 33.60 -1.06 -8.15
C HIS A 76 33.87 -2.38 -8.89
N GLY A 77 35.14 -2.75 -9.09
CA GLY A 77 35.51 -3.96 -9.82
C GLY A 77 35.13 -5.27 -9.11
N GLN A 78 34.93 -5.25 -7.79
CA GLN A 78 34.60 -6.45 -7.01
C GLN A 78 33.09 -6.63 -6.79
N ARG A 79 32.29 -5.58 -7.00
CA ARG A 79 30.84 -5.61 -6.75
C ARG A 79 30.13 -6.68 -7.58
N PHE A 80 30.50 -6.84 -8.85
CA PHE A 80 29.85 -7.82 -9.72
C PHE A 80 30.08 -9.26 -9.25
N THR A 81 31.30 -9.58 -8.82
CA THR A 81 31.63 -10.90 -8.26
C THR A 81 30.93 -11.11 -6.92
N ALA A 82 30.88 -10.06 -6.10
CA ALA A 82 30.26 -10.06 -4.78
C ALA A 82 28.72 -10.20 -4.82
N LEU A 83 28.04 -9.90 -5.94
CA LEU A 83 26.60 -10.17 -6.14
C LEU A 83 26.21 -11.63 -5.91
N THR A 84 27.14 -12.57 -6.12
CA THR A 84 26.89 -14.00 -5.87
C THR A 84 26.77 -14.35 -4.38
N ARG A 85 27.28 -13.48 -3.50
CA ARG A 85 27.30 -13.61 -2.04
C ARG A 85 26.29 -12.67 -1.35
N VAL A 86 25.40 -12.05 -2.12
CA VAL A 86 24.36 -11.18 -1.59
C VAL A 86 23.28 -12.04 -0.94
N ASN A 87 22.91 -11.66 0.28
CA ASN A 87 21.82 -12.31 0.98
C ASN A 87 20.49 -11.75 0.47
N TRP A 88 20.00 -12.34 -0.61
CA TRP A 88 18.73 -11.96 -1.25
C TRP A 88 17.53 -12.13 -0.33
N ARG A 89 17.58 -13.10 0.61
CA ARG A 89 16.52 -13.27 1.60
C ARG A 89 16.45 -12.07 2.54
N SER A 90 17.57 -11.53 3.02
CA SER A 90 17.56 -10.32 3.84
C SER A 90 17.25 -9.06 3.03
N THR A 91 17.72 -9.00 1.79
CA THR A 91 17.54 -7.83 0.91
C THR A 91 16.09 -7.68 0.45
N LEU A 92 15.41 -8.80 0.16
CA LEU A 92 14.01 -8.84 -0.29
C LEU A 92 13.01 -9.08 0.85
N ALA A 93 13.45 -9.54 2.03
CA ALA A 93 12.59 -9.64 3.20
C ALA A 93 12.27 -8.23 3.71
N ALA A 94 11.20 -7.69 3.15
CA ALA A 94 10.54 -6.44 3.47
C ALA A 94 9.97 -6.40 4.91
N LYS A 95 10.74 -6.80 5.95
CA LYS A 95 10.36 -6.59 7.35
C LYS A 95 10.19 -5.10 7.70
N ARG A 96 10.72 -4.20 6.88
CA ARG A 96 10.73 -2.74 7.12
C ARG A 96 10.08 -1.90 6.03
N THR A 97 9.57 -2.53 4.98
CA THR A 97 9.16 -1.84 3.75
C THR A 97 7.78 -2.23 3.30
N LYS A 98 6.94 -2.71 4.22
CA LYS A 98 5.52 -2.98 3.99
C LYS A 98 4.72 -1.67 3.91
N THR A 99 5.29 -0.69 3.23
CA THR A 99 4.95 0.71 3.43
C THR A 99 4.08 1.20 2.29
N HIS A 100 4.30 0.74 1.06
CA HIS A 100 3.58 1.34 -0.07
C HIS A 100 2.08 0.98 -0.07
N ARG A 101 1.75 -0.31 0.03
CA ARG A 101 0.35 -0.75 0.09
C ARG A 101 -0.38 -0.27 1.35
N GLU A 102 0.31 -0.29 2.50
CA GLU A 102 -0.28 0.11 3.78
C GLU A 102 -0.46 1.64 3.86
N VAL A 103 0.51 2.42 3.40
CA VAL A 103 0.41 3.90 3.38
C VAL A 103 -0.64 4.37 2.37
N HIS A 104 -0.71 3.78 1.17
CA HIS A 104 -1.73 4.18 0.20
C HIS A 104 -3.15 3.84 0.69
N SER A 105 -3.32 2.68 1.34
CA SER A 105 -4.57 2.31 1.98
C SER A 105 -4.97 3.27 3.11
N LEU A 106 -4.02 3.66 3.97
CA LEU A 106 -4.27 4.60 5.06
C LEU A 106 -4.61 6.01 4.56
N TRP A 107 -3.94 6.50 3.50
CA TRP A 107 -4.29 7.76 2.86
C TRP A 107 -5.67 7.73 2.24
N GLY A 108 -6.06 6.61 1.62
CA GLY A 108 -7.42 6.42 1.11
C GLY A 108 -8.47 6.50 2.22
N VAL A 109 -8.21 5.84 3.36
CA VAL A 109 -9.10 5.87 4.53
C VAL A 109 -9.20 7.28 5.11
N TYR A 110 -8.07 7.97 5.28
CA TYR A 110 -8.02 9.35 5.77
C TYR A 110 -8.81 10.32 4.86
N ALA A 111 -8.60 10.25 3.55
CA ALA A 111 -9.33 11.07 2.59
C ALA A 111 -10.84 10.77 2.62
N SER A 112 -11.22 9.51 2.84
CA SER A 112 -12.62 9.10 2.94
C SER A 112 -13.30 9.65 4.19
N ILE A 113 -12.62 9.62 5.34
CA ILE A 113 -13.11 10.22 6.59
C ILE A 113 -13.30 11.74 6.43
N HIS A 114 -12.34 12.43 5.83
CA HIS A 114 -12.46 13.87 5.57
C HIS A 114 -13.66 14.22 4.69
N ARG A 115 -13.97 13.41 3.67
CA ARG A 115 -15.16 13.61 2.83
C ARG A 115 -16.45 13.44 3.62
N VAL A 116 -16.52 12.43 4.50
CA VAL A 116 -17.69 12.19 5.35
C VAL A 116 -17.88 13.35 6.33
N VAL A 117 -16.81 13.82 6.98
CA VAL A 117 -16.88 14.96 7.91
C VAL A 117 -17.34 16.23 7.19
N LEU A 118 -16.77 16.53 6.02
CA LEU A 118 -17.17 17.69 5.22
C LEU A 118 -18.66 17.60 4.84
N LEU A 119 -19.14 16.43 4.42
CA LEU A 119 -20.55 16.21 4.12
C LEU A 119 -21.44 16.53 5.32
N HIS A 120 -21.06 16.08 6.53
CA HIS A 120 -21.83 16.33 7.76
C HIS A 120 -21.87 17.81 8.12
N VAL A 121 -20.74 18.52 8.00
CA VAL A 121 -20.66 19.96 8.29
C VAL A 121 -21.53 20.75 7.31
N VAL A 122 -21.47 20.43 6.01
CA VAL A 122 -22.30 21.09 4.99
C VAL A 122 -23.78 20.83 5.25
N LEU A 123 -24.17 19.59 5.54
CA LEU A 123 -25.56 19.24 5.81
C LEU A 123 -26.08 19.94 7.07
N PHE A 124 -25.27 19.97 8.14
CA PHE A 124 -25.61 20.68 9.37
C PHE A 124 -25.80 22.17 9.16
N LEU A 125 -24.90 22.83 8.41
CA LEU A 125 -25.03 24.25 8.09
C LEU A 125 -26.28 24.53 7.26
N VAL A 126 -26.56 23.73 6.24
CA VAL A 126 -27.77 23.86 5.41
C VAL A 126 -29.02 23.72 6.26
N LEU A 127 -29.09 22.72 7.13
CA LEU A 127 -30.23 22.54 8.05
C LEU A 127 -30.39 23.72 9.01
N LEU A 128 -29.28 24.25 9.53
CA LEU A 128 -29.30 25.42 10.41
C LEU A 128 -29.80 26.67 9.69
N PHE A 129 -29.38 26.89 8.44
CA PHE A 129 -29.90 28.00 7.63
C PHE A 129 -31.39 27.85 7.32
N MET A 130 -31.86 26.66 6.96
CA MET A 130 -33.30 26.42 6.74
C MET A 130 -34.12 26.65 8.01
N ALA A 131 -33.65 26.16 9.17
CA ALA A 131 -34.33 26.38 10.44
C ALA A 131 -34.39 27.87 10.82
N ALA A 132 -33.28 28.60 10.60
CA ALA A 132 -33.24 30.04 10.85
C ALA A 132 -34.21 30.83 9.93
N GLU A 133 -34.38 30.41 8.67
CA GLU A 133 -35.34 31.02 7.74
C GLU A 133 -36.80 30.74 8.15
N GLN A 134 -37.09 29.53 8.65
CA GLN A 134 -38.42 29.20 9.18
C GLN A 134 -38.81 30.07 10.37
N ASP A 135 -37.90 30.26 11.35
CA ASP A 135 -38.14 31.13 12.51
C ASP A 135 -38.43 32.59 12.09
N VAL A 136 -37.71 33.12 11.10
CA VAL A 136 -37.95 34.49 10.58
C VAL A 136 -39.31 34.59 9.87
N THR A 137 -39.72 33.55 9.17
CA THR A 137 -40.98 33.53 8.41
C THR A 137 -42.18 33.38 9.34
N ASP A 138 -42.07 32.61 10.42
CA ASP A 138 -43.12 32.42 11.44
C ASP A 138 -43.36 33.67 12.30
N LEU A 139 -42.36 34.53 12.46
CA LEU A 139 -42.50 35.82 13.17
C LEU A 139 -43.24 36.89 12.33
N SER A 140 -43.15 36.82 11.00
CA SER A 140 -43.74 37.81 10.07
C SER A 140 -45.29 37.94 10.13
N PRO A 141 -46.10 36.86 10.15
CA PRO A 141 -47.56 37.00 10.16
C PRO A 141 -48.14 37.51 11.49
N SER A 142 -47.39 37.46 12.59
CA SER A 142 -47.88 37.91 13.91
C SER A 142 -47.72 39.42 14.16
N VAL A 143 -46.83 40.09 13.43
CA VAL A 143 -46.52 41.52 13.62
C VAL A 143 -47.42 42.46 12.80
N LEU A 144 -48.13 41.95 11.78
CA LEU A 144 -49.03 42.75 10.93
C LEU A 144 -50.50 42.80 11.39
N GLY A 145 -50.84 42.20 12.54
CA GLY A 145 -52.22 41.97 12.98
C GLY A 145 -52.75 42.80 14.17
N SER A 146 -52.14 43.93 14.56
CA SER A 146 -52.71 44.78 15.63
C SER A 146 -52.38 46.27 15.48
N GLY A 147 -52.98 46.92 14.48
CA GLY A 147 -53.11 48.38 14.44
C GLY A 147 -54.46 48.81 15.04
N PRO A 148 -54.52 49.72 16.02
CA PRO A 148 -55.75 50.11 16.70
C PRO A 148 -56.43 51.25 15.94
N TRP A 149 -57.15 50.94 14.86
CA TRP A 149 -58.13 51.86 14.27
C TRP A 149 -59.34 51.04 13.81
N GLY A 150 -60.20 50.74 14.78
CA GLY A 150 -61.61 50.38 14.60
C GLY A 150 -62.47 51.45 15.25
#